data_AF-I3X459-F1
#
_entry.id   AF-I3X459-F1
#
_cell.length_a   1.000
_cell.length_b   1.000
_cell.length_c   1.000
_cell.angle_alpha   90.00
_cell.angle_beta   90.00
_cell.angle_gamma   90.00
#
_symmetry.space_group_name_H-M   'P 1'
#
loop_
_entity.id
_entity.type
_entity.pdbx_description
1 polymer ?
#
loop_
_entity_poly.entity_id
_entity_poly.type
_entity_poly.pdbx_seq_one_letter_code
_entity_poly.pdbx_strand_id
1 'polypeptide(L)'
;MVGAIIDLGNCLDLTVRENLELLSDAYRSFETARAKAGLDLPVNKDVRGVKDGDKLLRFLDCAVIKHLHQNIEDEAQQARQRGSEPLFPPFDTVRGLFVEGEQVYPGGGFYQKTHTQIAVRTEACIIGVFHPRNR
;
A
#
# COMPACT_ATOMS: atom_id res chain seq x y z
N MET A 1 6.01 10.98 19.97
CA MET A 1 5.62 9.65 19.42
C MET A 1 4.36 9.23 20.11
N VAL A 2 3.45 8.59 19.37
CA VAL A 2 2.27 7.95 19.93
C VAL A 2 2.35 6.47 19.54
N GLY A 3 2.00 5.58 20.46
CA GLY A 3 1.81 4.17 20.18
C GLY A 3 0.35 3.88 19.84
N ALA A 4 0.09 2.87 19.03
CA ALA A 4 -1.26 2.44 18.67
C ALA A 4 -1.38 0.91 18.73
N ILE A 5 -2.56 0.43 19.10
CA ILE A 5 -2.99 -0.96 18.94
C ILE A 5 -3.87 -0.99 17.70
N ILE A 6 -3.45 -1.75 16.69
CA ILE A 6 -4.10 -1.80 15.38
C ILE A 6 -4.57 -3.23 15.11
N ASP A 7 -5.86 -3.40 14.83
CA ASP A 7 -6.39 -4.58 14.16
C ASP A 7 -6.19 -4.41 12.65
N LEU A 8 -5.64 -5.42 11.97
CA LEU A 8 -5.40 -5.32 10.54
C LEU A 8 -6.68 -5.52 9.70
N GLY A 9 -7.72 -6.14 10.26
CA GLY A 9 -8.97 -6.41 9.54
C GLY A 9 -8.73 -7.14 8.22
N ASN A 10 -9.49 -6.76 7.17
CA ASN A 10 -9.19 -7.20 5.81
C ASN A 10 -8.00 -6.42 5.25
N CYS A 11 -6.81 -6.99 5.37
CA CYS A 11 -5.54 -6.33 5.06
C CYS A 11 -5.08 -6.61 3.62
N LEU A 12 -4.80 -5.56 2.86
CA LEU A 12 -3.99 -5.65 1.64
C LEU A 12 -2.52 -5.82 2.04
N ASP A 13 -2.13 -7.06 2.25
CA ASP A 13 -0.77 -7.44 2.63
C ASP A 13 0.09 -7.71 1.40
N LEU A 14 0.99 -6.79 1.08
CA LEU A 14 1.87 -6.84 -0.09
C LEU A 14 3.05 -7.81 0.07
N THR A 15 3.03 -8.65 1.10
CA THR A 15 3.91 -9.82 1.22
C THR A 15 3.22 -11.13 0.80
N VAL A 16 1.89 -11.07 0.56
CA VAL A 16 1.06 -12.19 0.12
C VAL A 16 0.93 -12.16 -1.40
N ARG A 17 1.08 -13.32 -2.04
CA ARG A 17 1.12 -13.45 -3.50
C ARG A 17 -0.17 -12.98 -4.17
N GLU A 18 -1.31 -13.40 -3.66
CA GLU A 18 -2.63 -13.10 -4.21
C GLU A 18 -2.89 -11.59 -4.20
N ASN A 19 -2.46 -10.90 -3.14
CA ASN A 19 -2.54 -9.44 -3.03
C ASN A 19 -1.60 -8.72 -4.01
N LEU A 20 -0.44 -9.29 -4.30
CA LEU A 20 0.48 -8.78 -5.32
C LEU A 20 -0.11 -8.93 -6.73
N GLU A 21 -0.84 -10.01 -6.99
CA GLU A 21 -1.56 -10.21 -8.25
C GLU A 21 -2.66 -9.13 -8.42
N LEU A 22 -3.46 -8.86 -7.37
CA LEU A 22 -4.43 -7.75 -7.37
C LEU A 22 -3.77 -6.38 -7.63
N LEU A 23 -2.63 -6.11 -7.00
CA LEU A 23 -1.91 -4.85 -7.18
C LEU A 23 -1.36 -4.71 -8.62
N SER A 24 -0.85 -5.80 -9.20
CA SER A 24 -0.37 -5.83 -10.59
C SER A 24 -1.51 -5.54 -11.58
N ASP A 25 -2.67 -6.14 -11.38
CA ASP A 25 -3.83 -5.88 -12.25
C ASP A 25 -4.35 -4.45 -12.10
N ALA A 26 -4.36 -3.91 -10.87
CA ALA A 26 -4.66 -2.51 -10.64
C ALA A 26 -3.66 -1.55 -11.31
N TYR A 27 -2.37 -1.88 -11.36
CA TYR A 27 -1.39 -1.09 -12.11
C TYR A 27 -1.74 -1.05 -13.61
N ARG A 28 -2.06 -2.20 -14.21
CA ARG A 28 -2.41 -2.29 -15.64
C ARG A 28 -3.68 -1.51 -15.97
N SER A 29 -4.70 -1.59 -15.11
CA SER A 29 -5.94 -0.80 -15.29
C SER A 29 -5.68 0.69 -15.10
N PHE A 30 -4.84 1.07 -14.14
CA PHE A 30 -4.45 2.45 -13.89
C PHE A 30 -3.68 3.06 -15.07
N GLU A 31 -2.70 2.33 -15.61
CA GLU A 31 -1.93 2.72 -16.80
C GLU A 31 -2.85 2.93 -18.00
N THR A 32 -3.77 1.99 -18.24
CA THR A 32 -4.77 2.10 -19.32
C THR A 32 -5.66 3.34 -19.14
N ALA A 33 -6.13 3.60 -17.92
CA ALA A 33 -6.97 4.76 -17.61
C ALA A 33 -6.21 6.08 -17.81
N ARG A 34 -4.94 6.14 -17.40
CA ARG A 34 -4.04 7.30 -17.57
C ARG A 34 -3.77 7.59 -19.05
N ALA A 35 -3.43 6.55 -19.82
CA ALA A 35 -3.22 6.67 -21.26
C ALA A 35 -4.48 7.19 -21.99
N LYS A 36 -5.66 6.67 -21.66
CA LYS A 36 -6.94 7.16 -22.22
C LYS A 36 -7.22 8.62 -21.86
N ALA A 37 -6.80 9.06 -20.69
CA ALA A 37 -6.94 10.44 -20.23
C ALA A 37 -5.85 11.38 -20.75
N GLY A 38 -4.84 10.88 -21.49
CA GLY A 38 -3.69 11.68 -21.93
C GLY A 38 -2.82 12.17 -20.77
N LEU A 39 -2.79 11.44 -19.66
CA LEU A 39 -2.03 11.79 -18.45
C LEU A 39 -0.83 10.85 -18.28
N ASP A 40 0.30 11.41 -17.86
CA ASP A 40 1.47 10.62 -17.50
C ASP A 40 1.25 9.79 -16.23
N LEU A 41 2.00 8.69 -16.13
CA LEU A 41 2.11 7.94 -14.89
C LEU A 41 2.94 8.71 -13.85
N PRO A 42 2.51 8.73 -12.58
CA PRO A 42 3.39 9.14 -11.48
C PRO A 42 4.64 8.27 -11.44
N VAL A 43 5.73 8.81 -10.91
CA VAL A 43 7.02 8.10 -10.82
C VAL A 43 7.51 8.17 -9.38
N ASN A 44 8.02 7.05 -8.85
CA ASN A 44 8.67 7.02 -7.54
C ASN A 44 10.02 7.74 -7.61
N LYS A 45 10.32 8.59 -6.62
CA LYS A 45 11.50 9.47 -6.62
C LYS A 45 12.28 9.36 -5.32
N ASP A 46 13.58 9.63 -5.40
CA ASP A 46 14.40 9.85 -4.22
C ASP A 46 14.10 11.21 -3.57
N VAL A 47 14.34 11.30 -2.26
CA VAL A 47 14.34 12.58 -1.55
C VAL A 47 15.67 13.27 -1.81
N ARG A 48 15.65 14.60 -1.99
CA ARG A 48 16.88 15.38 -2.20
C ARG A 48 17.88 15.12 -1.07
N GLY A 49 19.11 14.76 -1.42
CA GLY A 49 20.20 14.52 -0.45
C GLY A 49 20.24 13.11 0.13
N VAL A 50 19.38 12.19 -0.32
CA VAL A 50 19.48 10.75 -0.03
C VAL A 50 20.19 10.04 -1.18
N LYS A 51 20.87 8.93 -0.87
CA LYS A 51 21.54 8.09 -1.87
C LYS A 51 20.53 7.61 -2.91
N ASP A 52 20.89 7.68 -4.18
CA ASP A 52 20.04 7.21 -5.28
C ASP A 52 19.64 5.74 -5.10
N GLY A 53 18.35 5.44 -5.27
CA GLY A 53 17.84 4.07 -5.41
C GLY A 53 16.73 3.66 -4.45
N ASP A 54 16.65 4.24 -3.25
CA ASP A 54 15.64 3.86 -2.24
C ASP A 54 14.21 4.31 -2.62
N LYS A 55 14.10 5.34 -3.47
CA LYS A 55 12.85 5.92 -3.99
C LYS A 55 11.82 6.19 -2.90
N LEU A 56 12.24 6.88 -1.83
CA LEU A 56 11.43 7.14 -0.64
C LEU A 56 10.10 7.87 -0.94
N LEU A 57 10.01 8.63 -2.04
CA LEU A 57 8.78 9.25 -2.50
C LEU A 57 8.02 8.32 -3.45
N ARG A 58 7.10 7.54 -2.88
CA ARG A 58 6.42 6.41 -3.53
C ARG A 58 5.13 6.82 -4.27
N PHE A 59 5.22 7.81 -5.16
CA PHE A 59 4.05 8.38 -5.84
C PHE A 59 3.28 7.39 -6.72
N LEU A 60 3.99 6.54 -7.48
CA LEU A 60 3.34 5.52 -8.31
C LEU A 60 2.68 4.48 -7.43
N ASP A 61 3.40 3.96 -6.44
CA ASP A 61 2.90 2.90 -5.55
C ASP A 61 1.64 3.38 -4.82
N CYS A 62 1.66 4.61 -4.29
CA CYS A 62 0.50 5.23 -3.65
C CYS A 62 -0.68 5.38 -4.62
N ALA A 63 -0.43 5.80 -5.87
CA ALA A 63 -1.49 5.96 -6.87
C ALA A 63 -2.12 4.63 -7.27
N VAL A 64 -1.31 3.57 -7.44
CA VAL A 64 -1.78 2.22 -7.77
C VAL A 64 -2.61 1.64 -6.62
N ILE A 65 -2.14 1.73 -5.38
CA ILE A 65 -2.88 1.26 -4.19
C ILE A 65 -4.23 1.99 -4.07
N LYS A 66 -4.25 3.31 -4.27
CA LYS A 66 -5.50 4.09 -4.28
C LYS A 66 -6.43 3.67 -5.41
N HIS A 67 -5.90 3.40 -6.60
CA HIS A 67 -6.71 2.93 -7.72
C HIS A 67 -7.31 1.55 -7.47
N LEU A 68 -6.55 0.62 -6.89
CA LEU A 68 -7.06 -0.68 -6.46
C LEU A 68 -8.22 -0.53 -5.47
N HIS A 69 -8.05 0.30 -4.43
CA HIS A 69 -9.10 0.56 -3.46
C HIS A 69 -10.37 1.14 -4.10
N GLN A 70 -10.21 2.12 -5.00
CA GLN A 70 -11.35 2.70 -5.72
C GLN A 70 -12.10 1.63 -6.52
N ASN A 71 -11.39 0.79 -7.27
CA ASN A 71 -12.02 -0.25 -8.09
C ASN A 71 -12.81 -1.25 -7.23
N ILE A 72 -12.27 -1.65 -6.07
CA ILE A 72 -12.95 -2.56 -5.13
C ILE A 72 -14.17 -1.89 -4.49
N GLU A 73 -14.05 -0.63 -4.09
CA GLU A 73 -15.16 0.12 -3.50
C GLU A 73 -16.29 0.34 -4.49
N ASP A 74 -15.97 0.68 -5.75
CA ASP A 74 -16.94 0.85 -6.82
C ASP A 74 -17.66 -0.47 -7.13
N GLU A 75 -16.93 -1.58 -7.22
CA GLU A 75 -17.51 -2.91 -7.40
C GLU A 75 -18.46 -3.25 -6.26
N ALA A 76 -18.03 -3.04 -5.01
CA ALA A 76 -18.83 -3.35 -3.84
C ALA A 76 -20.10 -2.48 -3.75
N GLN A 77 -20.01 -1.21 -4.13
CA GLN A 77 -21.19 -0.35 -4.23
C GLN A 77 -22.17 -0.86 -5.29
N GLN A 78 -21.67 -1.25 -6.46
CA GLN A 78 -22.52 -1.77 -7.53
C GLN A 78 -23.13 -3.13 -7.21
N ALA A 79 -22.42 -4.01 -6.49
CA ALA A 79 -22.94 -5.28 -6.02
C ALA A 79 -24.11 -5.06 -5.05
N ARG A 80 -23.93 -4.17 -4.06
CA ARG A 80 -24.99 -3.79 -3.11
C ARG A 80 -26.22 -3.23 -3.81
N GLN A 81 -26.04 -2.36 -4.80
CA GLN A 81 -27.15 -1.82 -5.60
C GLN A 81 -27.91 -2.89 -6.37
N ARG A 82 -27.22 -3.97 -6.77
CA ARG A 82 -27.81 -5.15 -7.43
C ARG A 82 -28.38 -6.18 -6.45
N GLY A 83 -28.25 -5.96 -5.14
CA GLY A 83 -28.64 -6.92 -4.11
C GLY A 83 -27.77 -8.17 -4.08
N SER A 84 -26.51 -8.08 -4.54
CA SER A 84 -25.53 -9.16 -4.52
C SER A 84 -24.35 -8.83 -3.60
N GLU A 85 -23.61 -9.86 -3.21
CA GLU A 85 -22.35 -9.68 -2.47
C GLU A 85 -21.22 -9.23 -3.41
N PRO A 86 -20.28 -8.39 -2.92
CA PRO A 86 -19.09 -8.00 -3.66
C PRO A 86 -18.17 -9.19 -3.91
N LEU A 87 -17.42 -9.15 -5.01
CA LEU A 87 -16.36 -10.14 -5.26
C LEU A 87 -15.23 -10.03 -4.23
N PHE A 88 -14.89 -8.80 -3.84
CA PHE A 88 -13.87 -8.52 -2.84
C PHE A 88 -14.40 -7.53 -1.79
N PRO A 89 -14.28 -7.82 -0.50
CA PRO A 89 -14.56 -6.82 0.52
C PRO A 89 -13.52 -5.67 0.43
N PRO A 90 -13.93 -4.40 0.69
CA PRO A 90 -13.00 -3.30 0.82
C PRO A 90 -11.90 -3.59 1.86
N PHE A 91 -10.68 -3.14 1.59
CA PHE A 91 -9.56 -3.32 2.51
C PHE A 91 -9.55 -2.29 3.63
N ASP A 92 -9.30 -2.74 4.85
CA ASP A 92 -9.23 -1.91 6.06
C ASP A 92 -7.83 -1.35 6.31
N THR A 93 -6.81 -2.13 5.95
CA THR A 93 -5.40 -1.74 6.11
C THR A 93 -4.59 -2.17 4.90
N VAL A 94 -3.43 -1.54 4.74
CA VAL A 94 -2.39 -1.95 3.78
C VAL A 94 -1.12 -2.22 4.55
N ARG A 95 -0.48 -3.36 4.32
CA ARG A 95 0.81 -3.71 4.91
C ARG A 95 1.82 -3.92 3.79
N GLY A 96 2.97 -3.25 3.86
CA GLY A 96 4.03 -3.39 2.87
C GLY A 96 5.40 -3.56 3.51
N LEU A 97 6.25 -4.36 2.86
CA LEU A 97 7.67 -4.48 3.18
C LEU A 97 8.46 -3.49 2.29
N PHE A 98 9.19 -2.59 2.92
CA PHE A 98 10.03 -1.61 2.23
C PHE A 98 11.48 -1.98 2.44
N VAL A 99 12.17 -2.26 1.34
CA VAL A 99 13.61 -2.59 1.33
C VAL A 99 14.36 -1.31 1.04
N GLU A 100 15.23 -0.93 1.97
CA GLU A 100 15.99 0.34 1.92
C GLU A 100 17.40 0.15 2.46
N GLY A 101 18.31 1.01 2.01
CA GLY A 101 19.72 1.00 2.44
C GLY A 101 20.57 0.01 1.65
N GLU A 102 21.70 -0.38 2.22
CA GLU A 102 22.63 -1.32 1.59
C GLU A 102 22.39 -2.75 2.05
N GLN A 103 22.85 -3.72 1.25
CA GLN A 103 22.95 -5.11 1.68
C GLN A 103 23.77 -5.19 2.97
N VAL A 104 23.31 -6.00 3.92
CA VAL A 104 24.02 -6.19 5.20
C VAL A 104 25.38 -6.87 5.01
N TYR A 105 25.54 -7.64 3.92
CA TYR A 105 26.79 -8.27 3.49
C TYR A 105 26.77 -8.51 1.97
N PRO A 106 27.94 -8.61 1.30
CA PRO A 106 28.03 -8.78 -0.15
C PRO A 106 27.23 -10.00 -0.66
N GLY A 107 26.32 -9.76 -1.62
CA GLY A 107 25.49 -10.81 -2.22
C GLY A 107 24.25 -11.20 -1.39
N GLY A 108 24.00 -10.57 -0.24
CA GLY A 108 22.88 -10.87 0.64
C GLY A 108 21.53 -10.28 0.20
N GLY A 109 20.43 -10.94 0.57
CA GLY A 109 19.07 -10.44 0.34
C GLY A 109 18.52 -9.52 1.45
N PHE A 110 19.26 -9.34 2.54
CA PHE A 110 18.87 -8.50 3.68
C PHE A 110 19.49 -7.13 3.58
N TYR A 111 18.71 -6.09 3.87
CA TYR A 111 19.12 -4.70 3.78
C TYR A 111 18.99 -4.00 5.12
N GLN A 112 19.89 -3.05 5.39
CA GLN A 112 20.04 -2.41 6.70
C GLN A 112 18.79 -1.69 7.22
N LYS A 113 17.94 -1.21 6.32
CA LYS A 113 16.76 -0.40 6.67
C LYS A 113 15.45 -1.03 6.18
N THR A 114 15.45 -2.34 5.93
CA THR A 114 14.20 -3.05 5.63
C THR A 114 13.23 -2.90 6.79
N HIS A 115 12.02 -2.43 6.51
CA HIS A 115 10.99 -2.23 7.52
C HIS A 115 9.59 -2.44 6.95
N THR A 116 8.64 -2.73 7.85
CA THR A 116 7.22 -2.83 7.49
C THR A 116 6.56 -1.48 7.70
N GLN A 117 5.75 -1.06 6.74
CA GLN A 117 4.83 0.06 6.89
C GLN A 117 3.40 -0.44 6.87
N ILE A 118 2.54 0.20 7.67
CA ILE A 118 1.10 -0.08 7.71
C ILE A 118 0.37 1.25 7.49
N ALA A 119 -0.57 1.24 6.54
CA ALA A 119 -1.53 2.32 6.36
C ALA A 119 -2.90 1.82 6.83
N VAL A 120 -3.48 2.49 7.83
CA VAL A 120 -4.84 2.21 8.32
C VAL A 120 -5.83 3.07 7.54
N ARG A 121 -6.83 2.44 6.92
CA ARG A 121 -7.88 3.11 6.14
C ARG A 121 -9.16 3.26 6.94
N THR A 122 -9.50 2.24 7.74
CA THR A 122 -10.71 2.21 8.57
C THR A 122 -10.37 2.62 10.00
N GLU A 123 -10.96 3.69 10.53
CA GLU A 123 -10.67 4.17 11.90
C GLU A 123 -10.99 3.12 12.98
N ALA A 124 -12.01 2.29 12.76
CA ALA A 124 -12.37 1.19 13.67
C ALA A 124 -11.24 0.16 13.88
N CYS A 125 -10.25 0.10 12.97
CA CYS A 125 -9.06 -0.73 13.13
C CYS A 125 -8.08 -0.17 14.17
N ILE A 126 -8.20 1.10 14.57
CA ILE A 126 -7.42 1.67 15.66
C ILE A 126 -8.14 1.36 16.97
N ILE A 127 -7.78 0.22 17.59
CA ILE A 127 -8.39 -0.24 18.85
C ILE A 127 -8.07 0.74 19.99
N GLY A 128 -6.90 1.36 19.95
CA GLY A 128 -6.52 2.37 20.93
C GLY A 128 -5.18 3.01 20.66
N VAL A 129 -4.94 4.13 21.34
CA VAL A 129 -3.66 4.86 21.31
C VAL A 129 -3.13 5.01 22.72
N PHE A 130 -1.80 5.03 22.87
CA PHE A 130 -1.15 5.17 24.16
C PHE A 130 0.11 6.03 24.06
N HIS A 131 0.48 6.64 25.19
CA HIS A 131 1.75 7.35 25.32
C HIS A 131 2.84 6.34 25.73
N PRO A 132 3.88 6.10 24.89
CA PRO A 132 4.97 5.21 25.24
C PRO A 132 5.72 5.73 26.48
N ARG A 133 6.04 4.86 27.44
CA ARG A 133 6.58 5.28 28.75
C ARG A 133 7.99 5.84 28.69
N ASN A 134 8.82 5.40 27.74
CA ASN A 134 10.22 5.80 27.62
C ASN A 134 10.61 5.82 26.13
N ARG A 135 11.31 6.87 25.71
CA ARG A 135 12.01 6.96 24.43
C ARG A 135 13.44 7.39 24.69
#